data_AF-A0A6L3EVK2-F1
#
_entry.id   AF-A0A6L3EVK2-F1
#
_cell.length_a   1.000
_cell.length_b   1.000
_cell.length_c   1.000
_cell.angle_alpha   90.00
_cell.angle_beta   90.00
_cell.angle_gamma   90.00
#
_symmetry.space_group_name_H-M   'P 1'
#
loop_
_entity.id
_entity.type
_entity.pdbx_description
1 polymer ?
#
loop_
_entity_poly.entity_id
_entity_poly.type
_entity_poly.pdbx_seq_one_letter_code
_entity_poly.pdbx_strand_id
1 'polypeptide(L)'
;MRIQKKQDEEIARRKGMTTKTIIQVIWLGISGVVAYFLINFMIESEEVGFNYNTLYNQLFIPRTIPKWVLLGVMILIFVLVMQMFLALGFAFASPEGRRKTGKPSLYSQNKDPFDDGYGH
;
A
#
# COMPACT_ATOMS: atom_id res chain seq x y z
N MET A 1 25.93 14.02 27.08
CA MET A 1 24.55 14.39 26.68
C MET A 1 24.24 14.27 25.18
N ARG A 2 25.18 14.45 24.23
CA ARG A 2 24.90 14.28 22.77
C ARG A 2 24.60 12.84 22.33
N ILE A 3 25.20 11.85 22.98
CA ILE A 3 25.07 10.43 22.58
C ILE A 3 23.68 9.87 22.94
N GLN A 4 23.18 10.17 24.15
CA GLN A 4 21.84 9.75 24.59
C GLN A 4 20.75 10.33 23.68
N LYS A 5 20.85 11.60 23.30
CA LYS A 5 19.88 12.26 22.40
C LYS A 5 19.82 11.63 21.00
N LYS A 6 20.96 11.16 20.46
CA LYS A 6 21.01 10.42 19.18
C LYS A 6 20.39 9.03 19.30
N GLN A 7 20.60 8.34 20.42
CA GLN A 7 19.96 7.05 20.67
C GLN A 7 18.44 7.18 20.81
N ASP A 8 17.96 8.23 21.49
CA ASP A 8 16.52 8.49 21.64
C ASP A 8 15.85 8.81 20.29
N GLU A 9 16.51 9.54 19.40
CA GLU A 9 16.03 9.79 18.03
C GLU A 9 15.98 8.51 17.18
N GLU A 10 16.97 7.63 17.30
CA GLU A 10 16.95 6.32 16.62
C GLU A 10 15.85 5.41 17.17
N ILE A 11 15.64 5.39 18.49
CA ILE A 11 14.57 4.59 19.12
C ILE A 11 13.20 5.14 18.72
N ALA A 12 13.03 6.46 18.66
CA ALA A 12 11.79 7.10 18.21
C ALA A 12 11.52 6.82 16.72
N ARG A 13 12.53 6.90 15.85
CA ARG A 13 12.42 6.53 14.43
C ARG A 13 12.03 5.06 14.24
N ARG A 14 12.64 4.15 14.99
CA ARG A 14 12.31 2.72 14.95
C ARG A 14 10.88 2.47 15.38
N LYS A 15 10.42 3.10 16.47
CA LYS A 15 9.02 2.98 16.94
C LYS A 15 8.01 3.48 15.92
N GLY A 16 8.28 4.61 15.25
CA GLY A 16 7.40 5.13 14.20
C GLY A 16 7.31 4.21 12.98
N MET A 17 8.45 3.64 12.56
CA MET A 17 8.50 2.69 11.45
C MET A 17 7.75 1.38 11.77
N THR A 18 7.91 0.84 12.97
CA THR A 18 7.23 -0.40 13.40
C THR A 18 5.71 -0.25 13.41
N THR A 19 5.17 0.86 13.92
CA THR A 19 3.71 1.10 13.93
C THR A 19 3.15 1.19 12.53
N LYS A 20 3.84 1.86 11.59
CA LYS A 20 3.44 1.93 10.18
C LYS A 20 3.40 0.54 9.53
N THR A 21 4.43 -0.27 9.77
CA THR A 21 4.49 -1.65 9.24
C THR A 21 3.37 -2.51 9.79
N ILE A 22 3.05 -2.41 11.09
CA ILE A 22 1.94 -3.18 11.69
C ILE A 22 0.61 -2.82 11.02
N ILE A 23 0.31 -1.53 10.85
CA ILE A 23 -0.94 -1.10 10.20
C ILE A 23 -0.97 -1.57 8.75
N GLN A 24 0.15 -1.50 8.04
CA GLN A 24 0.24 -1.95 6.65
C GLN A 24 -0.01 -3.47 6.53
N VAL A 25 0.53 -4.28 7.44
CA VAL A 25 0.29 -5.73 7.46
C VAL A 25 -1.17 -6.07 7.76
N ILE A 26 -1.77 -5.39 8.74
CA ILE A 26 -3.20 -5.55 9.05
C ILE A 26 -4.05 -5.17 7.84
N TRP A 27 -3.75 -4.03 7.21
CA TRP A 27 -4.46 -3.59 6.01
C TRP A 27 -4.27 -4.54 4.83
N LEU A 28 -3.07 -5.08 4.64
CA LEU A 28 -2.80 -6.10 3.63
C LEU A 28 -3.73 -7.31 3.83
N GLY A 29 -3.83 -7.82 5.06
CA GLY A 29 -4.76 -8.90 5.39
C GLY A 29 -6.21 -8.56 5.07
N ILE A 30 -6.70 -7.39 5.52
CA ILE A 30 -8.07 -6.93 5.25
C ILE A 30 -8.31 -6.79 3.74
N SER A 31 -7.38 -6.14 3.02
CA SER A 31 -7.50 -5.93 1.58
C SER A 31 -7.54 -7.23 0.79
N GLY A 32 -6.77 -8.25 1.21
CA GLY A 32 -6.80 -9.57 0.59
C GLY A 32 -8.14 -10.28 0.78
N VAL A 33 -8.69 -10.25 2.01
CA VAL A 33 -10.00 -10.85 2.31
C VAL A 33 -11.10 -10.12 1.54
N VAL A 34 -11.11 -8.79 1.58
CA VAL A 34 -12.11 -7.98 0.87
C VAL A 34 -12.02 -8.22 -0.63
N ALA A 35 -10.82 -8.22 -1.21
CA ALA A 35 -10.61 -8.49 -2.64
C ALA A 35 -11.17 -9.85 -3.05
N TYR A 36 -10.92 -10.89 -2.25
CA TYR A 36 -11.43 -12.23 -2.52
C TYR A 36 -12.96 -12.26 -2.58
N PHE A 37 -13.64 -11.71 -1.57
CA PHE A 37 -15.11 -11.70 -1.55
C PHE A 37 -15.70 -10.84 -2.67
N LEU A 38 -15.15 -9.65 -2.90
CA LEU A 38 -15.63 -8.74 -3.95
C LEU A 38 -15.49 -9.35 -5.35
N ILE A 39 -14.34 -9.95 -5.65
CA ILE A 39 -14.10 -10.54 -6.97
C ILE A 39 -14.99 -11.76 -7.20
N ASN A 40 -15.13 -12.65 -6.20
CA ASN A 40 -16.07 -13.76 -6.33
C ASN A 40 -17.51 -13.27 -6.53
N PHE A 41 -17.93 -12.26 -5.75
CA PHE A 41 -19.25 -11.65 -5.92
C PHE A 41 -19.45 -11.07 -7.33
N MET A 42 -18.46 -10.37 -7.88
CA MET A 42 -18.53 -9.82 -9.24
C MET A 42 -18.59 -10.89 -10.33
N ILE A 43 -17.93 -12.02 -10.11
CA ILE A 43 -17.89 -13.14 -11.07
C ILE A 43 -19.19 -13.96 -11.03
N GLU A 44 -19.77 -14.14 -9.84
CA GLU A 44 -21.02 -14.88 -9.64
C GLU A 44 -22.25 -14.05 -9.98
N SER A 45 -22.17 -12.72 -9.87
CA SER A 45 -23.27 -11.82 -10.18
C SER A 45 -23.42 -11.61 -11.68
N GLU A 46 -24.43 -12.25 -12.28
CA GLU A 46 -24.72 -12.13 -13.71
C GLU A 46 -24.99 -10.68 -14.16
N GLU A 47 -25.49 -9.83 -13.27
CA GLU A 47 -25.81 -8.42 -13.54
C GLU A 47 -24.58 -7.55 -13.82
N VAL A 48 -23.40 -7.93 -13.30
CA VAL A 48 -22.17 -7.14 -13.45
C VAL A 48 -21.50 -7.43 -14.81
N GLY A 49 -21.95 -8.46 -15.54
CA GLY A 49 -21.39 -8.88 -16.83
C GLY A 49 -19.95 -9.39 -16.77
N PHE A 50 -19.40 -9.51 -15.57
CA PHE A 50 -17.97 -9.73 -15.32
C PHE A 50 -17.68 -11.20 -15.05
N ASN A 51 -17.91 -12.06 -16.05
CA ASN A 51 -17.68 -13.50 -15.97
C ASN A 51 -16.32 -13.90 -16.60
N TYR A 52 -15.81 -15.07 -16.25
CA TYR A 52 -14.63 -15.69 -16.87
C TYR A 52 -14.67 -15.67 -18.40
N ASN A 53 -15.83 -15.96 -19.00
CA ASN A 53 -15.97 -15.95 -20.46
C ASN A 53 -15.73 -14.55 -21.06
N THR A 54 -16.25 -13.52 -20.40
CA THR A 54 -16.02 -12.12 -20.75
C THR A 54 -14.54 -11.79 -20.63
N LEU A 55 -13.88 -12.22 -19.55
CA LEU A 55 -12.45 -11.99 -19.31
C LEU A 55 -11.57 -12.64 -20.38
N TYR A 56 -11.81 -13.91 -20.74
CA TYR A 56 -11.04 -14.59 -21.78
C TYR A 56 -11.18 -13.90 -23.14
N ASN A 57 -12.39 -13.45 -23.48
CA ASN A 57 -12.67 -12.90 -24.80
C ASN A 57 -12.26 -11.42 -24.91
N GLN A 58 -12.44 -10.60 -23.87
CA GLN A 58 -12.13 -9.16 -23.90
C GLN A 58 -10.65 -8.86 -23.64
N LEU A 59 -10.00 -9.60 -22.75
CA LEU A 59 -8.59 -9.39 -22.41
C LEU A 59 -7.65 -10.25 -23.26
N PHE A 60 -8.18 -10.92 -24.29
CA PHE A 60 -7.43 -11.83 -25.17
C PHE A 60 -6.62 -12.89 -24.41
N ILE A 61 -7.16 -13.36 -23.28
CA ILE A 61 -6.48 -14.34 -22.44
C ILE A 61 -6.72 -15.74 -23.01
N PRO A 62 -5.66 -16.53 -23.25
CA PRO A 62 -5.83 -17.91 -23.70
C PRO A 62 -6.63 -18.73 -22.70
N ARG A 63 -7.60 -19.52 -23.18
CA ARG A 63 -8.38 -20.45 -22.33
C ARG A 63 -7.56 -21.59 -21.73
N THR A 64 -6.30 -21.73 -22.11
CA THR A 64 -5.33 -22.62 -21.47
C THR A 64 -5.00 -22.18 -20.05
N ILE A 65 -5.23 -20.92 -19.70
CA ILE A 65 -4.99 -20.41 -18.35
C ILE A 65 -6.13 -20.86 -17.41
N PRO A 66 -5.83 -21.55 -16.30
CA PRO A 66 -6.84 -21.98 -15.34
C PRO A 66 -7.57 -20.79 -14.68
N LYS A 67 -8.86 -20.98 -14.37
CA LYS A 67 -9.68 -19.96 -13.69
C LYS A 67 -9.09 -19.47 -12.36
N TRP A 68 -8.50 -20.39 -11.57
CA TRP A 68 -7.91 -20.05 -10.27
C TRP A 68 -6.68 -19.14 -10.41
N VAL A 69 -5.90 -19.28 -11.48
CA VAL A 69 -4.77 -18.38 -11.78
C VAL A 69 -5.31 -16.98 -12.09
N LEU A 70 -6.35 -16.92 -12.93
CA LEU A 70 -6.99 -15.66 -13.29
C LEU A 70 -7.54 -14.92 -12.07
N LEU A 71 -8.27 -15.65 -11.21
CA LEU A 71 -8.81 -15.13 -9.95
C LEU A 71 -7.68 -14.63 -9.03
N GLY A 72 -6.58 -15.38 -8.91
CA GLY A 72 -5.41 -14.95 -8.14
C GLY A 72 -4.79 -13.65 -8.66
N VAL A 73 -4.64 -13.51 -9.97
CA VAL A 73 -4.14 -12.28 -10.61
C VAL A 73 -5.07 -11.10 -10.35
N MET A 74 -6.38 -11.30 -10.48
CA MET A 74 -7.37 -10.25 -10.23
C MET A 74 -7.34 -9.79 -8.77
N ILE A 75 -7.26 -10.72 -7.81
CA ILE A 75 -7.12 -10.39 -6.39
C ILE A 75 -5.87 -9.58 -6.16
N LEU A 76 -4.74 -9.99 -6.76
CA LEU A 76 -3.47 -9.28 -6.61
C LEU A 76 -3.54 -7.85 -7.16
N ILE A 77 -4.12 -7.66 -8.35
CA ILE A 77 -4.34 -6.32 -8.94
C ILE A 77 -5.21 -5.47 -8.03
N PHE A 78 -6.32 -6.01 -7.53
CA PHE A 78 -7.23 -5.28 -6.65
C PHE A 78 -6.56 -4.92 -5.31
N VAL A 79 -5.80 -5.83 -4.72
CA VAL A 79 -5.01 -5.56 -3.52
C VAL A 79 -4.02 -4.43 -3.77
N LEU A 80 -3.29 -4.44 -4.89
CA LEU A 80 -2.36 -3.35 -5.23
C LEU A 80 -3.07 -1.99 -5.31
N VAL A 81 -4.26 -1.94 -5.91
CA VAL A 81 -5.09 -0.74 -5.98
C VAL A 81 -5.51 -0.28 -4.56
N MET A 82 -5.94 -1.21 -3.71
CA MET A 82 -6.30 -0.91 -2.31
C MET A 82 -5.11 -0.45 -1.46
N GLN A 83 -3.89 -0.97 -1.74
CA GLN A 83 -2.67 -0.52 -1.09
C GLN A 83 -2.30 0.91 -1.51
N MET A 84 -2.53 1.27 -2.77
CA MET A 84 -2.37 2.66 -3.22
C MET A 84 -3.30 3.62 -2.47
N PHE A 85 -4.56 3.25 -2.26
CA PHE A 85 -5.49 4.08 -1.48
C PHE A 85 -5.06 4.26 -0.03
N LEU A 86 -4.47 3.24 0.59
CA LEU A 86 -3.90 3.38 1.92
C LEU A 86 -2.66 4.28 1.93
N ALA A 87 -1.77 4.18 0.93
CA ALA A 87 -0.61 5.06 0.82
C ALA A 87 -1.03 6.53 0.69
N LEU A 88 -2.03 6.81 -0.15
CA LEU A 88 -2.63 8.14 -0.28
C LEU A 88 -3.32 8.56 1.02
N GLY A 89 -4.09 7.68 1.65
CA GLY A 89 -4.76 7.93 2.93
C GLY A 89 -3.78 8.32 4.03
N PHE A 90 -2.64 7.62 4.13
CA PHE A 90 -1.57 8.01 5.06
C PHE A 90 -0.92 9.34 4.69
N ALA A 91 -0.70 9.62 3.40
CA ALA A 91 -0.15 10.89 2.96
C ALA A 91 -1.07 12.07 3.31
N PHE A 92 -2.39 11.91 3.18
CA PHE A 92 -3.36 12.95 3.49
C PHE A 92 -3.72 13.07 4.98
N ALA A 93 -3.81 11.95 5.70
CA ALA A 93 -4.30 11.92 7.08
C ALA A 93 -3.19 11.96 8.15
N SER A 94 -1.93 11.63 7.83
CA SER A 94 -0.89 11.56 8.87
C SER A 94 -0.43 12.96 9.33
N PRO A 95 -0.45 13.26 10.65
CA PRO A 95 0.07 14.52 11.21
C PRO A 95 1.61 14.64 11.13
N GLU A 96 2.31 13.58 10.73
CA GLU A 96 3.76 13.58 10.54
C GLU A 96 4.19 14.46 9.36
N GLY A 97 3.33 14.66 8.34
CA GLY A 97 3.56 15.66 7.29
C GLY A 97 3.40 17.12 7.78
N ARG A 98 2.82 17.34 8.97
CA ARG A 98 2.70 18.67 9.59
C ARG A 98 3.76 18.96 10.64
N ARG A 99 4.52 17.96 11.09
CA ARG A 99 5.67 18.20 11.95
C ARG A 99 6.82 18.63 11.06
N LYS A 100 7.13 19.94 11.07
CA LYS A 100 8.44 20.46 10.65
C LYS A 100 9.50 19.64 11.40
N THR A 101 10.07 18.65 10.72
CA THR A 101 11.30 17.99 11.13
C THR A 101 12.31 19.11 11.29
N GLY A 102 12.83 19.26 12.51
CA GLY A 102 13.76 20.34 12.84
C GLY A 102 14.91 20.39 11.84
N LYS A 103 15.36 21.62 11.56
CA LYS A 103 16.38 21.95 10.55
C LYS A 103 17.49 20.89 10.48
N PRO A 104 17.84 20.38 9.29
CA PRO A 104 18.90 19.39 9.15
C PRO A 104 20.21 19.93 9.71
N SER A 105 20.86 19.16 10.58
CA SER A 105 22.22 19.47 11.02
C SER A 105 23.23 18.99 9.97
N LEU A 106 24.34 19.71 9.82
CA LEU A 106 25.45 19.56 8.85
C LEU A 106 26.03 18.14 8.63
N TYR A 107 25.57 17.11 9.35
CA TYR A 107 26.16 15.76 9.37
C TYR A 107 25.24 14.62 8.93
N SER A 108 24.00 14.87 8.49
CA SER A 108 23.11 13.80 7.98
C SER A 108 22.79 14.01 6.51
N GLN A 109 23.57 13.36 5.65
CA GLN A 109 23.44 13.39 4.18
C GLN A 109 22.41 12.37 3.65
N ASN A 110 21.65 11.70 4.50
CA ASN A 110 20.53 10.86 4.05
C ASN A 110 19.28 11.74 3.92
N LYS A 111 19.10 12.24 2.69
CA LYS A 111 17.85 12.84 2.25
C LYS A 111 16.76 11.76 2.32
N ASP A 112 15.73 12.04 3.10
CA ASP A 112 14.55 11.18 3.20
C ASP A 112 13.84 11.21 1.83
N PRO A 113 13.49 10.06 1.21
CA PRO A 113 12.74 10.04 -0.05
C PRO A 113 11.34 10.66 0.06
N PHE A 114 10.86 10.96 1.27
CA PHE A 114 9.64 11.73 1.53
C PHE A 114 9.91 13.23 1.77
N ASP A 115 11.17 13.68 1.67
CA ASP A 115 11.65 15.05 1.86
C ASP A 115 12.05 15.69 0.52
N ASP A 116 11.16 15.58 -0.47
CA ASP A 116 11.21 16.38 -1.69
C ASP A 116 10.49 17.71 -1.49
N GLY A 117 11.02 18.48 -0.53
CA GLY A 117 10.73 19.91 -0.36
C GLY A 117 11.58 20.81 -1.27
N TYR A 118 12.04 20.31 -2.42
CA TYR A 118 12.66 21.14 -3.47
C TYR A 118 11.63 21.40 -4.57
N GLY A 119 10.82 22.42 -4.34
CA GLY A 119 10.02 23.07 -5.34
C GLY A 119 9.87 24.53 -4.93
N HIS A 120 10.38 25.42 -5.78
CA HIS A 120 10.21 26.86 -5.73
C HIS A 120 8.77 27.32 -5.51
#